data_AF-A0A232F116-F1
#
_entry.id   AF-A0A232F116-F1
#
_cell.length_a   1.000
_cell.length_b   1.000
_cell.length_c   1.000
_cell.angle_alpha   90.00
_cell.angle_beta   90.00
_cell.angle_gamma   90.00
#
_symmetry.space_group_name_H-M   'P 1'
#
loop_
_entity.id
_entity.type
_entity.pdbx_description
1 polymer ?
#
loop_
_entity_poly.entity_id
_entity_poly.type
_entity_poly.pdbx_seq_one_letter_code
_entity_poly.pdbx_strand_id
1 'polypeptide(L)'
;MARVTCSYFCVGFAPAVVYTIILFVFFVSITFDGNSMLSLVLVLYSLTQLLNPCQMLSFCWRARTLTDIFCLLITLLYAPYKQETNVWVFGYGSLIWKADFPYEKRVVGHIKGYVRRFYQKSTDHRGVPSRPGRVVTLLQSKNPDEEVWGCAYKIATENIESVTQHLDHRERGGYERKDVLFHPLNHSQSEEIEPFHLFIYIGHEDNPNFAGHEDIETIAGHIAECAGASGHNTEYLYNLAASMRTIAPTIYDEHLYELEDAVKRIEMSKKKKTIELDRHNHNITVK
;
A
#
# COMPACT_ATOMS: atom_id res chain seq x y z
N MET A 1 -11.85 -2.38 59.39
CA MET A 1 -10.98 -1.54 58.55
C MET A 1 -10.14 -2.44 57.66
N ALA A 2 -10.41 -2.47 56.37
CA ALA A 2 -9.46 -2.90 55.37
C ALA A 2 -9.76 -2.10 54.10
N ARG A 3 -8.96 -1.04 53.88
CA ARG A 3 -8.98 -0.27 52.63
C ARG A 3 -8.14 -1.06 51.63
N VAL A 4 -8.74 -1.49 50.52
CA VAL A 4 -7.99 -1.91 49.34
C VAL A 4 -8.18 -0.83 48.29
N THR A 5 -7.11 -0.06 48.08
CA THR A 5 -6.97 0.89 46.98
C THR A 5 -6.71 0.11 45.70
N CYS A 6 -7.61 0.20 44.72
CA CYS A 6 -7.39 -0.33 43.38
C CYS A 6 -6.85 0.80 42.50
N SER A 7 -5.58 0.72 42.15
CA SER A 7 -4.93 1.62 41.20
C SER A 7 -5.26 1.16 39.78
N TYR A 8 -5.94 2.02 39.02
CA TYR A 8 -6.26 1.78 37.61
C TYR A 8 -4.97 1.81 36.77
N PHE A 9 -4.63 0.70 36.12
CA PHE A 9 -3.77 0.69 34.95
C PHE A 9 -4.67 0.66 33.72
N CYS A 10 -4.93 1.84 33.14
CA CYS A 10 -5.60 1.97 31.85
C CYS A 10 -4.63 1.54 30.74
N VAL A 11 -4.79 0.31 30.23
CA VAL A 11 -4.30 -0.06 28.90
C VAL A 11 -5.52 0.05 27.97
N GLY A 12 -5.40 0.87 26.93
CA GLY A 12 -6.52 1.33 26.10
C GLY A 12 -7.28 0.21 25.41
N PHE A 13 -8.44 -0.13 25.97
CA PHE A 13 -9.49 -0.89 25.29
C PHE A 13 -10.55 0.10 24.75
N ALA A 14 -11.17 -0.24 23.62
CA ALA A 14 -12.30 0.52 23.11
C ALA A 14 -13.44 0.53 24.16
N PRO A 15 -14.17 1.65 24.36
CA PRO A 15 -15.14 1.81 25.45
C PRO A 15 -16.18 0.68 25.52
N ALA A 16 -16.64 0.18 24.36
CA ALA A 16 -17.63 -0.89 24.30
C ALA A 16 -17.14 -2.20 24.94
N VAL A 17 -15.87 -2.55 24.76
CA VAL A 17 -15.28 -3.79 25.29
C VAL A 17 -15.13 -3.72 26.81
N VAL A 18 -14.76 -2.55 27.33
CA VAL A 18 -14.67 -2.31 28.78
C VAL A 18 -16.04 -2.41 29.43
N TYR A 19 -17.09 -1.85 28.82
CA TYR A 19 -18.46 -1.95 29.32
C TYR A 19 -18.97 -3.40 29.37
N THR A 20 -18.69 -4.20 28.33
CA THR A 20 -19.09 -5.62 28.29
C THR A 20 -18.37 -6.45 29.35
N ILE A 21 -17.07 -6.21 29.58
CA ILE A 21 -16.28 -6.91 30.60
C ILE A 21 -16.74 -6.51 32.01
N ILE A 22 -17.02 -5.22 32.26
CA ILE A 22 -17.52 -4.75 33.57
C ILE A 22 -18.90 -5.35 33.86
N LEU A 23 -19.81 -5.39 32.88
CA LEU A 23 -21.11 -6.04 33.02
C LEU A 23 -20.98 -7.55 33.30
N PHE A 24 -19.99 -8.21 32.68
CA PHE A 24 -19.70 -9.63 32.88
C PHE A 24 -19.23 -9.93 34.32
N VAL A 25 -18.31 -9.13 34.88
CA VAL A 25 -17.84 -9.31 36.28
C VAL A 25 -18.96 -9.00 37.29
N PHE A 26 -19.80 -8.00 37.00
CA PHE A 26 -20.96 -7.68 37.83
C PHE A 26 -22.01 -8.80 37.83
N PHE A 27 -22.29 -9.40 36.66
CA PHE A 27 -23.27 -10.48 36.56
C PHE A 27 -22.80 -11.78 37.23
N VAL A 28 -21.51 -12.13 37.09
CA VAL A 28 -20.93 -13.31 37.76
C VAL A 28 -20.97 -13.18 39.28
N SER A 29 -20.85 -11.95 39.81
CA SER A 29 -20.95 -11.67 41.25
C SER A 29 -22.38 -11.78 41.78
N ILE A 30 -23.40 -11.54 40.94
CA ILE A 30 -24.83 -11.63 41.31
C ILE A 30 -25.33 -13.09 41.27
N THR A 31 -24.70 -13.97 40.50
CA THR A 31 -25.15 -15.36 40.31
C THR A 31 -24.72 -16.37 41.37
N PHE A 32 -24.09 -15.95 42.47
CA PHE A 32 -23.79 -16.85 43.60
C PHE A 32 -25.01 -17.21 44.46
N ASP A 33 -26.18 -16.63 44.19
CA ASP A 33 -27.45 -17.02 44.81
C ASP A 33 -28.34 -17.81 43.82
N GLY A 34 -28.05 -19.10 43.68
CA GLY A 34 -29.07 -20.16 43.65
C GLY A 34 -30.01 -20.33 42.44
N ASN A 35 -29.91 -19.61 41.32
CA ASN A 35 -30.74 -19.88 40.12
C ASN A 35 -29.98 -19.58 38.81
N SER A 36 -29.18 -20.53 38.32
CA SER A 36 -28.03 -20.24 37.44
C SER A 36 -28.02 -20.87 36.03
N MET A 37 -29.12 -21.39 35.49
CA MET A 37 -29.12 -21.98 34.13
C MET A 37 -29.68 -21.09 33.02
N LEU A 38 -30.77 -20.34 33.23
CA LEU A 38 -31.35 -19.50 32.16
C LEU A 38 -30.50 -18.26 31.84
N SER A 39 -29.88 -17.64 32.85
CA SER A 39 -29.11 -16.41 32.70
C SER A 39 -27.80 -16.62 31.94
N LEU A 40 -27.18 -17.79 32.10
CA LEU A 40 -25.96 -18.17 31.38
C LEU A 40 -26.24 -18.38 29.88
N VAL A 41 -27.40 -18.97 29.55
CA VAL A 41 -27.84 -19.23 28.18
C VAL A 41 -28.10 -17.93 27.41
N LEU A 42 -28.68 -16.91 28.04
CA LEU A 42 -28.92 -15.62 27.40
C LEU A 42 -27.64 -14.81 27.17
N VAL A 43 -26.66 -14.91 28.07
CA VAL A 43 -25.33 -14.28 27.90
C VAL A 43 -24.53 -14.97 26.79
N LEU A 44 -24.57 -16.31 26.73
CA LEU A 44 -23.98 -17.07 25.63
C LEU A 44 -24.68 -16.76 24.30
N TYR A 45 -26.01 -16.63 24.28
CA TYR A 45 -26.76 -16.24 23.08
C TYR A 45 -26.34 -14.86 22.55
N SER A 46 -26.14 -13.87 23.43
CA SER A 46 -25.66 -12.53 23.03
C SER A 46 -24.20 -12.53 22.56
N LEU A 47 -23.33 -13.39 23.10
CA LEU A 47 -21.96 -13.59 22.62
C LEU A 47 -21.91 -14.31 21.26
N THR A 48 -22.87 -15.19 20.96
CA THR A 48 -22.95 -15.87 19.65
C THR A 48 -23.33 -14.94 18.50
N GLN A 49 -23.94 -13.78 18.78
CA GLN A 49 -24.21 -12.75 17.77
C GLN A 49 -22.94 -12.01 17.29
N LEU A 50 -21.79 -12.24 17.93
CA LEU A 50 -20.49 -11.67 17.58
C LEU A 50 -19.56 -12.67 16.86
N LEU A 51 -20.03 -13.89 16.58
CA LEU A 51 -19.23 -14.96 15.97
C LEU A 51 -19.79 -15.37 14.59
N ASN A 52 -18.89 -15.68 13.65
CA ASN A 52 -19.25 -16.11 12.29
C ASN A 52 -20.01 -17.46 12.32
N PRO A 53 -21.11 -17.64 11.53
CA PRO A 53 -21.97 -18.83 11.59
C PRO A 53 -21.24 -20.16 11.35
N CYS A 54 -20.15 -20.14 10.59
CA CYS A 54 -19.37 -21.34 10.26
C CYS A 54 -18.56 -21.90 11.45
N GLN A 55 -18.26 -21.09 12.47
CA GLN A 55 -17.51 -21.56 13.66
C GLN A 55 -18.41 -22.16 14.74
N MET A 56 -19.72 -21.96 14.65
CA MET A 56 -20.71 -22.48 15.61
C MET A 56 -20.97 -23.99 15.45
N LEU A 57 -21.00 -24.48 14.20
CA LEU A 57 -21.46 -25.85 13.90
C LEU A 57 -20.47 -26.95 14.32
N SER A 58 -19.19 -26.64 14.50
CA SER A 58 -18.17 -27.61 14.92
C SER A 58 -18.04 -27.76 16.44
N PHE A 59 -18.60 -26.84 17.25
CA PHE A 59 -18.35 -26.81 18.70
C PHE A 59 -19.56 -27.16 19.59
N CYS A 60 -20.79 -27.08 19.06
CA CYS A 60 -22.01 -27.33 19.84
C CYS A 60 -22.20 -28.78 20.34
N TRP A 61 -21.40 -29.74 19.90
CA TRP A 61 -21.57 -31.17 20.27
C TRP A 61 -20.64 -31.69 21.39
N ARG A 62 -19.85 -30.83 22.05
CA ARG A 62 -18.81 -31.31 22.99
C ARG A 62 -18.68 -30.65 24.37
N ALA A 63 -19.49 -29.67 24.77
CA ALA A 63 -19.44 -29.15 26.13
C ALA A 63 -20.35 -29.97 27.07
N ARG A 64 -19.77 -30.68 28.05
CA ARG A 64 -20.53 -31.50 29.02
C ARG A 64 -20.33 -31.04 30.47
N THR A 65 -19.40 -30.13 30.74
CA THR A 65 -19.07 -29.65 32.10
C THR A 65 -18.88 -28.13 32.15
N LEU A 66 -19.01 -27.52 33.35
CA LEU A 66 -18.75 -26.09 33.59
C LEU A 66 -17.32 -25.67 33.20
N THR A 67 -16.36 -26.60 33.31
CA THR A 67 -14.98 -26.44 32.84
C THR A 67 -14.86 -26.29 31.33
N ASP A 68 -15.69 -26.99 30.55
CA ASP A 68 -15.68 -26.86 29.08
C ASP A 68 -16.16 -25.47 28.65
N ILE A 69 -17.18 -24.94 29.35
CA ILE A 69 -17.71 -23.59 29.14
C ILE A 69 -16.67 -22.53 29.52
N PHE A 70 -15.95 -22.74 30.63
CA PHE A 70 -14.89 -21.84 31.08
C PHE A 70 -13.69 -21.82 30.13
N CYS A 71 -13.27 -22.98 29.60
CA CYS A 71 -12.26 -23.06 28.54
C CYS A 71 -12.72 -22.39 27.24
N LEU A 72 -14.00 -22.53 26.87
CA LEU A 72 -14.55 -21.86 25.68
C LEU A 72 -14.56 -20.34 25.85
N LEU A 73 -14.95 -19.84 27.03
CA LEU A 73 -14.93 -18.42 27.36
C LEU A 73 -13.50 -17.87 27.38
N ILE A 74 -12.54 -18.58 27.99
CA ILE A 74 -11.12 -18.20 27.92
C ILE A 74 -10.64 -18.20 26.47
N THR A 75 -10.97 -19.21 25.66
CA THR A 75 -10.56 -19.27 24.26
C THR A 75 -11.19 -18.14 23.44
N LEU A 76 -12.42 -17.72 23.73
CA LEU A 76 -13.08 -16.58 23.07
C LEU A 76 -12.57 -15.22 23.57
N LEU A 77 -12.22 -15.12 24.85
CA LEU A 77 -11.63 -13.91 25.46
C LEU A 77 -10.15 -13.71 25.08
N TYR A 78 -9.43 -14.80 24.81
CA TYR A 78 -8.03 -14.82 24.37
C TYR A 78 -7.85 -15.13 22.89
N ALA A 79 -8.93 -15.40 22.15
CA ALA A 79 -8.87 -15.47 20.70
C ALA A 79 -8.44 -14.09 20.21
N PRO A 80 -7.37 -13.97 19.41
CA PRO A 80 -6.99 -12.69 18.87
C PRO A 80 -8.16 -12.18 18.04
N TYR A 81 -8.75 -11.06 18.46
CA TYR A 81 -9.71 -10.32 17.66
C TYR A 81 -8.99 -9.91 16.37
N LYS A 82 -9.24 -10.61 15.27
CA LYS A 82 -8.80 -10.18 13.94
C LYS A 82 -9.60 -8.95 13.60
N GLN A 83 -9.08 -7.78 13.96
CA GLN A 83 -9.54 -6.52 13.41
C GLN A 83 -9.27 -6.61 11.91
N GLU A 84 -10.31 -6.73 11.08
CA GLU A 84 -10.17 -6.63 9.64
C GLU A 84 -9.71 -5.21 9.30
N THR A 85 -8.40 -5.04 9.19
CA THR A 85 -7.79 -3.79 8.74
C THR A 85 -7.79 -3.83 7.22
N ASN A 86 -8.75 -3.15 6.61
CA ASN A 86 -8.87 -3.04 5.15
C ASN A 86 -7.81 -2.07 4.60
N VAL A 87 -6.56 -2.53 4.50
CA VAL A 87 -5.43 -1.72 4.05
C VAL A 87 -5.25 -1.83 2.53
N TRP A 88 -5.24 -0.66 1.89
CA TRP A 88 -4.95 -0.52 0.48
C TRP A 88 -3.76 0.41 0.26
N VAL A 89 -2.95 0.08 -0.74
CA VAL A 89 -1.82 0.91 -1.17
C VAL A 89 -1.94 1.26 -2.65
N PHE A 90 -1.66 2.51 -3.01
CA PHE A 90 -1.65 2.96 -4.39
C PHE A 90 -0.26 2.89 -5.01
N GLY A 91 -0.18 2.22 -6.15
CA GLY A 91 0.99 2.19 -7.02
C GLY A 91 0.86 3.19 -8.17
N TYR A 92 1.72 4.20 -8.17
CA TYR A 92 1.82 5.22 -9.23
C TYR A 92 3.12 5.14 -10.06
N GLY A 93 4.06 4.29 -9.65
CA GLY A 93 5.36 4.07 -10.30
C GLY A 93 5.64 2.59 -10.57
N SER A 94 6.76 2.06 -10.07
CA SER A 94 7.16 0.65 -10.26
C SER A 94 6.12 -0.37 -9.84
N LEU A 95 5.33 -0.05 -8.81
CA LEU A 95 4.24 -0.89 -8.33
C LEU A 95 3.18 -1.19 -9.38
N ILE A 96 3.09 -0.43 -10.48
CA ILE A 96 2.12 -0.72 -11.56
C ILE A 96 2.50 -2.01 -12.30
N TRP A 97 3.78 -2.27 -12.55
CA TRP A 97 4.25 -3.48 -13.24
C TRP A 97 4.92 -4.51 -12.31
N LYS A 98 5.45 -4.06 -11.17
CA LYS A 98 6.16 -4.88 -10.20
C LYS A 98 5.76 -4.49 -8.78
N ALA A 99 4.71 -5.12 -8.27
CA ALA A 99 4.26 -4.93 -6.88
C ALA A 99 5.34 -5.33 -5.86
N ASP A 100 5.95 -6.51 -6.05
CA ASP A 100 7.00 -7.05 -5.17
C ASP A 100 6.54 -7.33 -3.73
N PHE A 101 5.23 -7.58 -3.53
CA PHE A 101 4.64 -8.00 -2.26
C PHE A 101 3.33 -8.79 -2.49
N PRO A 102 2.89 -9.61 -1.52
CA PRO A 102 1.60 -10.32 -1.62
C PRO A 102 0.42 -9.35 -1.47
N TYR A 103 -0.59 -9.51 -2.34
CA TYR A 103 -1.84 -8.74 -2.30
C TYR A 103 -3.03 -9.65 -2.64
N GLU A 104 -4.22 -9.33 -2.10
CA GLU A 104 -5.46 -10.08 -2.34
C GLU A 104 -6.17 -9.63 -3.62
N LYS A 105 -6.15 -8.32 -3.88
CA LYS A 105 -6.88 -7.70 -4.99
C LYS A 105 -6.06 -6.55 -5.57
N ARG A 106 -6.13 -6.39 -6.90
CA ARG A 106 -5.57 -5.26 -7.65
C ARG A 106 -6.69 -4.58 -8.42
N VAL A 107 -6.81 -3.27 -8.31
CA VAL A 107 -7.84 -2.45 -8.97
C VAL A 107 -7.16 -1.29 -9.70
N VAL A 108 -7.48 -1.09 -10.97
CA VAL A 108 -7.01 0.07 -11.74
C VAL A 108 -7.91 1.27 -11.43
N GLY A 109 -7.35 2.48 -11.42
CA GLY A 109 -8.10 3.71 -11.19
C GLY A 109 -7.16 4.89 -11.00
N HIS A 110 -7.66 5.97 -10.41
CA HIS A 110 -6.90 7.20 -10.21
C HIS A 110 -7.11 7.83 -8.83
N ILE A 111 -6.18 8.69 -8.45
CA ILE A 111 -6.31 9.64 -7.34
C ILE A 111 -6.35 11.06 -7.90
N LYS A 112 -6.92 12.01 -7.14
CA LYS A 112 -7.07 13.41 -7.54
C LYS A 112 -6.20 14.38 -6.74
N GLY A 113 -5.91 15.53 -7.32
CA GLY A 113 -5.17 16.63 -6.69
C GLY A 113 -3.65 16.44 -6.66
N TYR A 114 -3.11 15.52 -7.48
CA TYR A 114 -1.67 15.25 -7.58
C TYR A 114 -1.21 15.25 -9.02
N VAL A 115 0.10 15.41 -9.23
CA VAL A 115 0.75 15.16 -10.51
C VAL A 115 1.94 14.22 -10.33
N ARG A 116 2.16 13.34 -11.30
CA ARG A 116 3.31 12.43 -11.34
C ARG A 116 4.48 13.07 -12.08
N ARG A 117 5.66 13.13 -11.46
CA ARG A 117 6.87 13.75 -12.06
C ARG A 117 8.11 12.91 -11.78
N PHE A 118 9.07 12.90 -12.72
CA PHE A 118 10.36 12.21 -12.58
C PHE A 118 11.38 13.00 -11.76
N TYR A 119 10.93 13.64 -10.68
CA TYR A 119 11.74 14.55 -9.88
C TYR A 119 12.37 13.88 -8.66
N GLN A 120 12.37 12.55 -8.59
CA GLN A 120 13.03 11.81 -7.52
C GLN A 120 14.35 11.22 -8.02
N LYS A 121 15.44 11.52 -7.31
CA LYS A 121 16.75 10.87 -7.50
C LYS A 121 16.66 9.41 -7.04
N SER A 122 17.13 8.49 -7.88
CA SER A 122 17.37 7.10 -7.47
C SER A 122 18.87 6.82 -7.40
N THR A 123 19.37 6.61 -6.19
CA THR A 123 20.80 6.40 -5.90
C THR A 123 21.16 4.93 -5.68
N ASP A 124 20.17 4.04 -5.65
CA ASP A 124 20.27 2.63 -5.23
C ASP A 124 19.66 1.66 -6.25
N HIS A 125 18.58 2.05 -6.94
CA HIS A 125 17.86 1.20 -7.88
C HIS A 125 18.20 1.48 -9.34
N ARG A 126 17.97 2.72 -9.80
CA ARG A 126 18.07 3.11 -11.22
C ARG A 126 19.25 4.05 -11.51
N GLY A 127 20.06 4.32 -10.50
CA GLY A 127 21.33 5.00 -10.60
C GLY A 127 22.25 4.56 -9.48
N VAL A 128 23.30 5.36 -9.26
CA VAL A 128 24.26 5.20 -8.17
C VAL A 128 24.42 6.53 -7.43
N PRO A 129 24.99 6.58 -6.21
CA PRO A 129 25.07 7.83 -5.45
C PRO A 129 25.81 8.95 -6.18
N SER A 130 26.86 8.63 -6.95
CA SER A 130 27.63 9.60 -7.74
C SER A 130 26.93 10.05 -9.03
N ARG A 131 25.93 9.28 -9.49
CA ARG A 131 25.19 9.54 -10.73
C ARG A 131 23.77 9.01 -10.59
N PRO A 132 22.91 9.73 -9.86
CA PRO A 132 21.57 9.27 -9.55
C PRO A 132 20.71 9.23 -10.81
N GLY A 133 19.88 8.19 -10.88
CA GLY A 133 18.80 8.06 -11.84
C GLY A 133 17.65 9.01 -11.52
N ARG A 134 16.58 8.95 -12.33
CA ARG A 134 15.34 9.69 -12.14
C ARG A 134 14.16 8.72 -12.13
N VAL A 135 13.37 8.74 -11.07
CA VAL A 135 12.16 7.94 -10.86
C VAL A 135 10.98 8.83 -10.48
N VAL A 136 9.76 8.30 -10.52
CA VAL A 136 8.58 9.11 -10.25
C VAL A 136 8.35 9.38 -8.78
N THR A 137 7.85 10.57 -8.49
CA THR A 137 7.21 10.95 -7.22
C THR A 137 5.88 11.65 -7.53
N LEU A 138 5.04 11.80 -6.50
CA LEU A 138 3.83 12.60 -6.55
C LEU A 138 4.10 13.99 -5.99
N LEU A 139 3.57 15.01 -6.65
CA LEU A 139 3.55 16.39 -6.14
C LEU A 139 2.10 16.85 -6.00
N GLN A 140 1.85 17.66 -4.98
CA GLN A 140 0.54 18.28 -4.82
C GLN A 140 0.25 19.19 -6.01
N SER A 141 -0.90 19.00 -6.65
CA SER A 141 -1.34 19.87 -7.74
C SER A 141 -2.05 21.10 -7.20
N LYS A 142 -1.92 22.23 -7.90
CA LYS A 142 -2.76 23.41 -7.67
C LYS A 142 -4.18 23.21 -8.20
N ASN A 143 -4.35 22.31 -9.16
CA ASN A 143 -5.64 21.92 -9.70
C ASN A 143 -6.13 20.65 -8.97
N PRO A 144 -7.22 20.72 -8.18
CA PRO A 144 -7.72 19.55 -7.45
C PRO A 144 -8.28 18.46 -8.38
N ASP A 145 -8.60 18.79 -9.63
CA ASP A 145 -9.12 17.84 -10.62
C ASP A 145 -8.02 17.13 -11.42
N GLU A 146 -6.74 17.43 -11.18
CA GLU A 146 -5.63 16.67 -11.78
C GLU A 146 -5.62 15.23 -11.28
N GLU A 147 -5.51 14.30 -12.22
CA GLU A 147 -5.63 12.86 -11.96
C GLU A 147 -4.29 12.15 -12.16
N VAL A 148 -3.93 11.31 -11.19
CA VAL A 148 -2.84 10.36 -11.37
C VAL A 148 -3.41 8.95 -11.44
N TRP A 149 -3.27 8.33 -12.60
CA TRP A 149 -3.70 6.97 -12.86
C TRP A 149 -2.66 5.94 -12.42
N GLY A 150 -3.13 4.83 -11.85
CA GLY A 150 -2.30 3.77 -11.26
C GLY A 150 -3.10 2.53 -10.86
N CYS A 151 -2.62 1.82 -9.83
CA CYS A 151 -3.26 0.61 -9.31
C CYS A 151 -3.37 0.64 -7.78
N ALA A 152 -4.54 0.33 -7.24
CA ALA A 152 -4.75 0.06 -5.83
C ALA A 152 -4.57 -1.43 -5.53
N TYR A 153 -3.83 -1.75 -4.47
CA TYR A 153 -3.57 -3.12 -4.02
C TYR A 153 -4.12 -3.35 -2.62
N LYS A 154 -5.01 -4.34 -2.46
CA LYS A 154 -5.53 -4.77 -1.16
C LYS A 154 -4.54 -5.71 -0.50
N ILE A 155 -4.12 -5.39 0.72
CA ILE A 155 -3.18 -6.21 1.49
C ILE A 155 -3.97 -7.10 2.45
N ALA A 156 -3.67 -8.41 2.44
CA ALA A 156 -4.26 -9.34 3.39
C ALA A 156 -3.85 -8.97 4.82
N THR A 157 -4.76 -9.14 5.79
CA THR A 157 -4.54 -8.73 7.19
C THR A 157 -3.21 -9.27 7.76
N GLU A 158 -2.90 -10.54 7.49
CA GLU A 158 -1.65 -11.20 7.90
C GLU A 158 -0.37 -10.63 7.28
N ASN A 159 -0.48 -9.90 6.16
CA ASN A 159 0.65 -9.34 5.42
C ASN A 159 0.83 -7.84 5.66
N ILE A 160 -0.10 -7.17 6.34
CA ILE A 160 -0.07 -5.70 6.49
C ILE A 160 1.24 -5.25 7.12
N GLU A 161 1.68 -5.89 8.20
CA GLU A 161 2.91 -5.50 8.89
C GLU A 161 4.14 -5.66 7.98
N SER A 162 4.29 -6.81 7.34
CA SER A 162 5.46 -7.11 6.50
C SER A 162 5.50 -6.22 5.25
N VAL A 163 4.36 -6.00 4.59
CA VAL A 163 4.26 -5.12 3.41
C VAL A 163 4.53 -3.68 3.79
N THR A 164 3.94 -3.21 4.89
CA THR A 164 4.14 -1.83 5.37
C THR A 164 5.60 -1.59 5.73
N GLN A 165 6.24 -2.51 6.46
CA GLN A 165 7.66 -2.42 6.80
C GLN A 165 8.56 -2.46 5.57
N HIS A 166 8.24 -3.31 4.59
CA HIS A 166 8.98 -3.39 3.32
C HIS A 166 8.88 -2.09 2.53
N LEU A 167 7.68 -1.50 2.43
CA LEU A 167 7.46 -0.23 1.74
C LEU A 167 8.14 0.92 2.50
N ASP A 168 8.03 0.97 3.83
CA ASP A 168 8.74 1.97 4.64
C ASP A 168 10.26 1.87 4.48
N HIS A 169 10.80 0.65 4.32
CA HIS A 169 12.21 0.45 4.06
C HIS A 169 12.62 0.97 2.68
N ARG A 170 11.80 0.71 1.65
CA ARG A 170 12.04 1.18 0.28
C ARG A 170 11.98 2.70 0.18
N GLU A 171 11.10 3.32 0.96
CA GLU A 171 10.89 4.77 0.96
C GLU A 171 11.72 5.49 2.04
N ARG A 172 12.80 4.85 2.53
CA ARG A 172 13.78 5.45 3.46
C ARG A 172 14.40 6.68 2.82
N GLY A 173 13.88 7.85 3.16
CA GLY A 173 14.43 9.12 2.70
C GLY A 173 13.51 10.32 2.78
N GLY A 174 12.43 10.30 3.56
CA GLY A 174 11.53 11.46 3.70
C GLY A 174 10.20 11.34 2.96
N TYR A 175 9.74 10.10 2.73
CA TYR A 175 8.37 9.84 2.30
C TYR A 175 7.41 9.81 3.49
N GLU A 176 6.26 10.44 3.33
CA GLU A 176 5.15 10.41 4.27
C GLU A 176 4.04 9.50 3.71
N ARG A 177 3.32 8.80 4.60
CA ARG A 177 2.08 8.12 4.23
C ARG A 177 0.91 9.09 4.29
N LYS A 178 0.19 9.25 3.19
CA LYS A 178 -1.04 10.04 3.14
C LYS A 178 -2.23 9.18 2.78
N ASP A 179 -3.33 9.43 3.46
CA ASP A 179 -4.63 8.84 3.17
C ASP A 179 -5.32 9.67 2.09
N VAL A 180 -5.75 9.03 0.99
CA VAL A 180 -6.39 9.71 -0.15
C VAL A 180 -7.55 8.89 -0.69
N LEU A 181 -8.51 9.58 -1.30
CA LEU A 181 -9.62 8.96 -2.00
C LEU A 181 -9.16 8.43 -3.36
N PHE A 182 -9.38 7.14 -3.60
CA PHE A 182 -9.14 6.48 -4.87
C PHE A 182 -10.45 6.26 -5.61
N HIS A 183 -10.42 6.50 -6.92
CA HIS A 183 -11.54 6.37 -7.84
C HIS A 183 -11.27 5.17 -8.78
N PRO A 184 -11.92 4.01 -8.54
CA PRO A 184 -11.77 2.83 -9.37
C PRO A 184 -12.21 3.07 -10.81
N LEU A 185 -11.51 2.42 -11.76
CA LEU A 185 -11.99 2.30 -13.13
C LEU A 185 -13.12 1.26 -13.15
N ASN A 186 -14.35 1.73 -13.34
CA ASN A 186 -15.51 0.87 -13.50
C ASN A 186 -15.74 0.58 -14.99
N HIS A 187 -15.77 -0.70 -15.36
CA HIS A 187 -16.16 -1.12 -16.71
C HIS A 187 -17.65 -1.43 -16.75
N SER A 188 -18.30 -1.19 -17.88
CA SER A 188 -19.74 -1.44 -18.06
C SER A 188 -20.17 -2.90 -17.83
N GLN A 189 -19.21 -3.82 -17.74
CA GLN A 189 -19.40 -5.27 -17.58
C GLN A 189 -18.93 -5.79 -16.21
N SER A 190 -18.40 -4.93 -15.34
CA SER A 190 -17.93 -5.30 -14.00
C SER A 190 -18.84 -4.71 -12.92
N GLU A 191 -18.84 -5.34 -11.75
CA GLU A 191 -19.43 -4.74 -10.56
C GLU A 191 -18.80 -3.36 -10.31
N GLU A 192 -19.65 -2.37 -10.07
CA GLU A 192 -19.23 -1.01 -9.79
C GLU A 192 -18.55 -0.97 -8.42
N ILE A 193 -17.32 -0.49 -8.38
CA ILE A 193 -16.57 -0.29 -7.15
C ILE A 193 -16.68 1.19 -6.79
N GLU A 194 -17.30 1.46 -5.64
CA GLU A 194 -17.39 2.81 -5.08
C GLU A 194 -15.99 3.35 -4.72
N PRO A 195 -15.76 4.66 -4.80
CA PRO A 195 -14.52 5.28 -4.32
C PRO A 195 -14.22 4.92 -2.86
N PHE A 196 -12.96 4.64 -2.56
CA PHE A 196 -12.53 4.24 -1.22
C PHE A 196 -11.17 4.83 -0.86
N HIS A 197 -10.89 4.90 0.44
CA HIS A 197 -9.65 5.42 0.97
C HIS A 197 -8.51 4.40 0.92
N LEU A 198 -7.31 4.85 0.57
CA LEU A 198 -6.08 4.08 0.57
C LEU A 198 -4.89 4.96 0.98
N PHE A 199 -3.73 4.34 1.19
CA PHE A 199 -2.51 5.08 1.49
C PHE A 199 -1.60 5.21 0.26
N ILE A 200 -0.96 6.38 0.15
CA ILE A 200 0.12 6.68 -0.79
C ILE A 200 1.40 6.99 -0.01
N TYR A 201 2.55 6.70 -0.62
CA TYR A 201 3.84 7.20 -0.17
C TYR A 201 4.20 8.41 -1.02
N ILE A 202 4.36 9.59 -0.40
CA ILE A 202 4.73 10.84 -1.08
C ILE A 202 6.02 11.42 -0.49
N GLY A 203 6.98 11.75 -1.35
CA GLY A 203 8.21 12.44 -0.95
C GLY A 203 7.95 13.95 -0.91
N HIS A 204 8.37 14.61 0.17
CA HIS A 204 8.34 16.08 0.27
C HIS A 204 9.38 16.72 -0.63
N GLU A 205 9.18 17.97 -1.05
CA GLU A 205 10.19 18.72 -1.82
C GLU A 205 11.47 18.97 -1.02
N ASP A 206 11.39 19.00 0.32
CA ASP A 206 12.54 19.08 1.22
C ASP A 206 13.33 17.76 1.33
N ASN A 207 12.89 16.69 0.65
CA ASN A 207 13.59 15.41 0.61
C ASN A 207 14.97 15.60 -0.06
N PRO A 208 16.09 15.11 0.52
CA PRO A 208 17.41 15.22 -0.10
C PRO A 208 17.51 14.57 -1.50
N ASN A 209 16.63 13.60 -1.75
CA ASN A 209 16.50 12.92 -3.03
C ASN A 209 15.51 13.61 -3.98
N PHE A 210 14.85 14.70 -3.59
CA PHE A 210 14.15 15.56 -4.55
C PHE A 210 15.19 16.22 -5.48
N ALA A 211 14.99 16.06 -6.78
CA ALA A 211 15.83 16.61 -7.83
C ALA A 211 15.48 18.06 -8.17
N GLY A 212 14.35 18.56 -7.68
CA GLY A 212 13.81 19.86 -8.07
C GLY A 212 12.95 19.77 -9.33
N HIS A 213 12.43 20.93 -9.73
CA HIS A 213 11.67 21.07 -10.97
C HIS A 213 12.64 21.22 -12.14
N GLU A 214 12.99 20.09 -12.75
CA GLU A 214 13.89 20.03 -13.90
C GLU A 214 13.10 19.94 -15.23
N ASP A 215 13.68 20.43 -16.31
CA ASP A 215 13.09 20.31 -17.65
C ASP A 215 13.23 18.88 -18.22
N ILE A 216 12.36 18.57 -19.20
CA ILE A 216 12.29 17.24 -19.82
C ILE A 216 13.65 16.80 -20.41
N GLU A 217 14.41 17.69 -21.03
CA GLU A 217 15.67 17.32 -21.71
C GLU A 217 16.78 17.02 -20.70
N THR A 218 16.87 17.79 -19.61
CA THR A 218 17.78 17.50 -18.50
C THR A 218 17.47 16.13 -17.87
N ILE A 219 16.20 15.86 -17.56
CA ILE A 219 15.77 14.58 -16.99
C ILE A 219 16.05 13.45 -17.99
N ALA A 220 15.74 13.62 -19.27
CA ALA A 220 15.98 12.64 -20.31
C ALA A 220 17.47 12.28 -20.44
N GLY A 221 18.37 13.28 -20.33
CA GLY A 221 19.81 13.07 -20.31
C GLY A 221 20.25 12.16 -19.18
N HIS A 222 19.75 12.39 -17.97
CA HIS A 222 20.00 11.50 -16.82
C HIS A 222 19.46 10.09 -17.09
N ILE A 223 18.20 9.96 -17.52
CA ILE A 223 17.57 8.65 -17.74
C ILE A 223 18.30 7.84 -18.81
N ALA A 224 18.73 8.47 -19.89
CA ALA A 224 19.42 7.82 -21.00
C ALA A 224 20.81 7.27 -20.63
N GLU A 225 21.39 7.68 -19.50
CA GLU A 225 22.77 7.34 -19.14
C GLU A 225 22.89 6.57 -17.82
N CYS A 226 21.93 6.71 -16.92
CA CYS A 226 22.00 6.14 -15.58
C CYS A 226 21.57 4.67 -15.57
N ALA A 227 22.24 3.90 -14.71
CA ALA A 227 21.89 2.53 -14.38
C ALA A 227 22.26 2.27 -12.92
N GLY A 228 21.49 1.41 -12.26
CA GLY A 228 21.72 1.01 -10.88
C GLY A 228 21.53 -0.50 -10.69
N ALA A 229 21.43 -0.94 -9.44
CA ALA A 229 21.30 -2.36 -9.10
C ALA A 229 20.06 -3.04 -9.69
N SER A 230 19.02 -2.26 -10.03
CA SER A 230 17.76 -2.73 -10.62
C SER A 230 17.71 -2.59 -12.15
N GLY A 231 18.84 -2.28 -12.80
CA GLY A 231 18.94 -2.14 -14.26
C GLY A 231 19.06 -0.70 -14.73
N HIS A 232 18.94 -0.51 -16.05
CA HIS A 232 19.00 0.82 -16.67
C HIS A 232 17.81 1.70 -16.24
N ASN A 233 18.02 3.01 -16.16
CA ASN A 233 16.93 3.94 -15.86
C ASN A 233 15.93 4.04 -17.03
N THR A 234 16.37 3.81 -18.27
CA THR A 234 15.50 3.76 -19.45
C THR A 234 14.45 2.65 -19.34
N GLU A 235 14.82 1.49 -18.80
CA GLU A 235 13.86 0.40 -18.55
C GLU A 235 12.75 0.80 -17.58
N TYR A 236 13.06 1.60 -16.55
CA TYR A 236 12.03 2.10 -15.63
C TYR A 236 11.01 2.96 -16.35
N LEU A 237 11.50 3.91 -17.16
CA LEU A 237 10.66 4.81 -17.94
C LEU A 237 9.77 4.04 -18.93
N TYR A 238 10.36 3.12 -19.69
CA TYR A 238 9.64 2.35 -20.70
C TYR A 238 8.64 1.35 -20.10
N ASN A 239 8.98 0.71 -18.98
CA ASN A 239 8.02 -0.16 -18.28
C ASN A 239 6.84 0.65 -17.74
N LEU A 240 7.09 1.85 -17.17
CA LEU A 240 6.01 2.72 -16.70
C LEU A 240 5.12 3.16 -17.87
N ALA A 241 5.71 3.66 -18.96
CA ALA A 241 4.97 4.11 -20.14
C ALA A 241 4.14 2.98 -20.78
N ALA A 242 4.72 1.79 -20.95
CA ALA A 242 4.00 0.62 -21.46
C ALA A 242 2.84 0.20 -20.54
N SER A 243 3.07 0.26 -19.22
CA SER A 243 2.04 -0.08 -18.23
C SER A 243 0.89 0.93 -18.26
N MET A 244 1.20 2.23 -18.34
CA MET A 244 0.19 3.28 -18.43
C MET A 244 -0.68 3.15 -19.68
N ARG A 245 -0.08 2.85 -20.85
CA ARG A 245 -0.82 2.54 -22.08
C ARG A 245 -1.75 1.34 -21.92
N THR A 246 -1.41 0.39 -21.04
CA THR A 246 -2.22 -0.81 -20.79
C THR A 246 -3.36 -0.54 -19.82
N ILE A 247 -3.10 0.13 -18.70
CA ILE A 247 -4.09 0.31 -17.63
C ILE A 247 -5.04 1.49 -17.89
N ALA A 248 -4.59 2.51 -18.62
CA ALA A 248 -5.34 3.74 -18.87
C ALA A 248 -5.15 4.19 -20.34
N PRO A 249 -5.61 3.41 -21.33
CA PRO A 249 -5.31 3.64 -22.75
C PRO A 249 -5.87 4.95 -23.31
N THR A 250 -6.89 5.51 -22.67
CA THR A 250 -7.52 6.79 -23.06
C THR A 250 -6.93 8.00 -22.36
N ILE A 251 -6.00 7.80 -21.43
CA ILE A 251 -5.41 8.85 -20.61
C ILE A 251 -4.00 9.16 -21.10
N TYR A 252 -3.74 10.44 -21.35
CA TYR A 252 -2.43 10.91 -21.76
C TYR A 252 -1.68 11.54 -20.59
N ASP A 253 -0.68 10.83 -20.06
CA ASP A 253 0.26 11.38 -19.08
C ASP A 253 1.36 12.14 -19.83
N GLU A 254 1.13 13.44 -20.02
CA GLU A 254 1.97 14.34 -20.82
C GLU A 254 3.45 14.26 -20.43
N HIS A 255 3.76 14.47 -19.14
CA HIS A 255 5.14 14.46 -18.66
C HIS A 255 5.83 13.10 -18.88
N LEU A 256 5.13 11.99 -18.67
CA LEU A 256 5.69 10.64 -18.88
C LEU A 256 6.02 10.40 -20.36
N TYR A 257 5.11 10.74 -21.26
CA TYR A 257 5.27 10.45 -22.69
C TYR A 257 6.21 11.43 -23.39
N GLU A 258 6.23 12.72 -23.01
CA GLU A 258 7.24 13.66 -23.49
C GLU A 258 8.65 13.21 -23.11
N LEU A 259 8.81 12.71 -21.88
CA LEU A 259 10.08 12.19 -21.40
C LEU A 259 10.49 10.90 -22.11
N GLU A 260 9.54 10.00 -22.37
CA GLU A 260 9.77 8.80 -23.18
C GLU A 260 10.32 9.16 -24.58
N ASP A 261 9.70 10.14 -25.24
CA ASP A 261 10.11 10.59 -26.56
C ASP A 261 11.48 11.28 -26.53
N ALA A 262 11.75 12.11 -25.52
CA ALA A 262 13.05 12.76 -25.34
C ALA A 262 14.18 11.74 -25.17
N VAL A 263 13.99 10.72 -24.32
CA VAL A 263 14.99 9.65 -24.13
C VAL A 263 15.21 8.87 -25.43
N LYS A 264 14.14 8.53 -26.17
CA LYS A 264 14.27 7.85 -27.47
C LYS A 264 15.07 8.69 -28.48
N ARG A 265 14.86 10.01 -28.53
CA ARG A 265 15.65 10.91 -29.38
C ARG A 265 17.14 10.87 -29.03
N ILE A 266 17.48 10.90 -27.73
CA ILE A 266 18.87 10.83 -27.25
C ILE A 266 19.50 9.49 -27.66
N GLU A 267 18.82 8.36 -27.43
CA GLU A 267 19.32 7.04 -27.80
C GLU A 267 19.54 6.90 -29.32
N MET A 268 18.61 7.38 -30.14
CA MET A 268 18.75 7.39 -31.61
C MET A 268 19.96 8.22 -32.06
N SER A 269 20.16 9.40 -31.47
CA SER A 269 21.31 10.27 -31.75
C SER A 269 22.64 9.58 -31.40
N LYS A 270 22.71 8.90 -30.25
CA LYS A 270 23.89 8.12 -29.83
C LYS A 270 24.16 6.98 -30.80
N LYS A 271 23.14 6.20 -31.16
CA LYS A 271 23.27 5.08 -32.10
C LYS A 271 23.78 5.54 -33.47
N LYS A 272 23.28 6.66 -33.99
CA LYS A 272 23.74 7.24 -35.26
C LYS A 272 25.22 7.62 -35.20
N LYS A 273 25.65 8.29 -34.13
CA LYS A 273 27.07 8.64 -33.92
C LYS A 273 27.96 7.41 -33.86
N THR A 274 27.57 6.36 -33.14
CA THR A 274 28.32 5.10 -33.07
C THR A 274 28.49 4.46 -34.45
N ILE A 275 27.41 4.40 -35.25
CA ILE A 275 27.47 3.86 -36.62
C ILE A 275 28.39 4.68 -37.53
N GLU A 276 28.38 6.01 -37.40
CA GLU A 276 29.27 6.90 -38.17
C GLU A 276 30.74 6.72 -37.78
N LEU A 277 31.02 6.58 -36.47
CA LEU A 277 32.35 6.28 -35.92
C LEU A 277 32.88 4.92 -36.43
N ASP A 278 32.05 3.87 -36.39
CA ASP A 278 32.43 2.53 -36.84
C ASP A 278 32.75 2.51 -38.35
N ARG A 279 31.96 3.22 -39.16
CA ARG A 279 32.21 3.39 -40.60
C ARG A 279 33.53 4.13 -40.86
N HIS A 280 33.80 5.18 -40.09
CA HIS A 280 35.05 5.93 -40.22
C HIS A 280 36.27 5.06 -39.89
N ASN A 281 36.20 4.31 -38.79
CA ASN A 281 37.28 3.42 -38.36
C ASN A 281 37.51 2.28 -39.36
N HIS A 282 36.45 1.67 -39.90
CA HIS A 282 36.57 0.64 -40.93
C HIS A 282 37.26 1.17 -42.20
N ASN A 283 36.93 2.39 -42.63
CA ASN A 283 37.56 3.02 -43.79
C ASN A 283 39.05 3.37 -43.59
N ILE A 284 39.50 3.51 -42.33
CA ILE A 284 40.92 3.72 -42.00
C ILE A 284 41.68 2.39 -42.02
N THR A 285 41.10 1.30 -41.49
CA THR A 285 41.79 0.00 -41.40
C THR A 285 41.93 -0.73 -42.74
N VAL A 286 41.10 -0.40 -43.74
CA VAL A 286 41.11 -1.02 -45.08
C VAL A 286 42.04 -0.29 -46.08
N LYS A 287 42.71 0.79 -45.67
CA LYS A 287 43.75 1.49 -46.45
C LYS A 287 45.14 1.14 -45.96
#